data_AF-A0A432IW48-F1
#
_entry.id   AF-A0A432IW48-F1
#
_cell.length_a   1.000
_cell.length_b   1.000
_cell.length_c   1.000
_cell.angle_alpha   90.00
_cell.angle_beta   90.00
_cell.angle_gamma   90.00
#
_symmetry.space_group_name_H-M   'P 1'
#
loop_
_entity.id
_entity.type
_entity.pdbx_description
1 polymer ?
#
loop_
_entity_poly.entity_id
_entity_poly.type
_entity_poly.pdbx_seq_one_letter_code
_entity_poly.pdbx_strand_id
1 'polypeptide(L)'
;LESKKDDGLLVSSLVTRVKKNSVKEVILATSATIEGQTTAHYIQDSLKDTKVKISKLAQGLPVGGEIEFLDDGTLFSAFKNRGPVVSD
;
A
#
# COMPACT_ATOMS: atom_id res chain seq x y z
N LEU A 1 -24.96 -20.85 -15.30
CA LEU A 1 -24.73 -20.74 -13.84
C LEU A 1 -23.25 -20.94 -13.60
N GLU A 2 -22.43 -19.91 -13.84
CA GLU A 2 -21.00 -19.97 -13.54
C GLU A 2 -20.76 -19.37 -12.15
N SER A 3 -20.63 -20.27 -11.18
CA SER A 3 -20.07 -20.01 -9.86
C SER A 3 -18.55 -19.83 -10.05
N LYS A 4 -17.84 -18.86 -9.49
CA LYS A 4 -17.91 -18.38 -8.11
C LYS A 4 -17.14 -17.05 -8.02
N LYS A 5 -17.77 -16.08 -7.37
CA LYS A 5 -17.27 -14.75 -7.03
C LYS A 5 -16.25 -14.90 -5.90
N ASP A 6 -14.95 -15.03 -6.23
CA ASP A 6 -13.89 -15.36 -5.27
C ASP A 6 -13.00 -14.18 -4.86
N ASP A 7 -13.42 -12.95 -5.17
CA ASP A 7 -12.69 -11.72 -4.81
C ASP A 7 -12.49 -11.57 -3.27
N GLY A 8 -13.33 -12.25 -2.47
CA GLY A 8 -13.22 -12.29 -1.01
C GLY A 8 -12.15 -13.24 -0.45
N LEU A 9 -11.53 -14.11 -1.26
CA LEU A 9 -10.57 -15.11 -0.77
C LEU A 9 -9.15 -14.58 -0.58
N LEU A 10 -8.73 -13.57 -1.35
CA LEU A 10 -7.33 -13.13 -1.32
C LEU A 10 -6.98 -12.39 -0.02
N VAL A 11 -7.84 -11.46 0.43
CA VAL A 11 -7.59 -10.70 1.66
C VAL A 11 -7.82 -11.57 2.90
N SER A 12 -8.84 -12.44 2.91
CA SER A 12 -9.05 -13.40 4.01
C SER A 12 -7.88 -14.39 4.15
N SER A 13 -7.30 -14.85 3.04
CA SER A 13 -6.09 -15.66 3.04
C SER A 13 -4.88 -14.89 3.56
N LEU A 14 -4.72 -13.61 3.21
CA LEU A 14 -3.68 -12.73 3.76
C LEU A 14 -3.82 -12.59 5.28
N VAL A 15 -5.02 -12.30 5.79
CA VAL A 15 -5.29 -12.19 7.24
C VAL A 15 -4.94 -13.50 7.95
N THR A 16 -5.35 -14.63 7.39
CA THR A 16 -5.02 -15.95 7.93
C THR A 16 -3.52 -16.18 7.96
N ARG A 17 -2.79 -15.81 6.89
CA ARG A 17 -1.34 -15.91 6.82
C ARG A 17 -0.64 -15.05 7.87
N VAL A 18 -1.12 -13.83 8.11
CA VAL A 18 -0.57 -12.93 9.14
C VAL A 18 -0.87 -13.43 10.56
N LYS A 19 -2.01 -14.08 10.79
CA LYS A 19 -2.34 -14.64 12.11
C LYS A 19 -1.58 -15.95 12.40
N LYS A 20 -1.42 -16.80 11.39
CA LYS A 20 -0.77 -18.12 11.54
C LYS A 20 0.75 -18.01 11.63
N ASN A 21 1.34 -17.08 10.91
CA ASN A 21 2.78 -16.86 10.91
C ASN A 21 3.08 -15.61 11.73
N SER A 22 4.17 -15.59 12.50
CA SER A 22 4.59 -14.40 13.25
C SER A 22 5.20 -13.33 12.32
N VAL A 23 4.39 -12.83 11.38
CA VAL A 23 4.77 -11.78 10.43
C VAL A 23 5.01 -10.49 11.20
N LYS A 24 6.17 -9.87 10.97
CA LYS A 24 6.54 -8.59 11.60
C LYS A 24 5.97 -7.40 10.84
N GLU A 25 5.94 -7.48 9.50
CA GLU A 25 5.52 -6.38 8.64
C GLU A 25 4.81 -6.88 7.37
N VAL A 26 3.81 -6.11 6.93
CA VAL A 26 3.16 -6.23 5.63
C VAL A 26 3.43 -4.94 4.85
N ILE A 27 4.13 -5.07 3.73
CA ILE A 27 4.44 -3.96 2.82
C ILE A 27 3.41 -3.95 1.68
N LEU A 28 2.62 -2.89 1.58
CA LEU A 28 1.63 -2.69 0.54
C LEU A 28 2.31 -2.13 -0.72
N ALA A 29 2.36 -2.95 -1.76
CA ALA A 29 2.92 -2.63 -3.07
C ALA A 29 1.82 -2.60 -4.16
N THR A 30 0.64 -2.07 -3.82
CA THR A 30 -0.44 -1.86 -4.79
C THR A 30 -0.12 -0.70 -5.74
N SER A 31 -0.84 -0.62 -6.86
CA SER A 31 -0.69 0.49 -7.81
C SER A 31 -0.92 1.85 -7.14
N ALA A 32 -0.32 2.90 -7.72
CA ALA A 32 -0.53 4.28 -7.29
C ALA A 32 -1.90 4.86 -7.72
N THR A 33 -2.73 4.07 -8.42
CA THR A 33 -4.05 4.47 -8.89
C THR A 33 -5.06 4.53 -7.73
N ILE A 34 -6.23 5.13 -7.98
CA ILE A 34 -7.32 5.24 -7.00
C ILE A 34 -7.77 3.85 -6.53
N GLU A 35 -7.86 2.88 -7.43
CA GLU A 35 -8.22 1.50 -7.13
C GLU A 35 -7.16 0.86 -6.23
N GLY A 36 -5.88 1.01 -6.57
CA GLY A 36 -4.78 0.48 -5.76
C GLY A 36 -4.71 1.09 -4.36
N GLN A 37 -5.05 2.37 -4.22
CA GLN A 37 -5.19 3.04 -2.92
C GLN A 37 -6.38 2.50 -2.13
N THR A 38 -7.52 2.30 -2.79
CA THR A 38 -8.72 1.72 -2.17
C THR A 38 -8.45 0.30 -1.68
N THR A 39 -7.76 -0.51 -2.49
CA THR A 39 -7.34 -1.86 -2.09
C THR A 39 -6.36 -1.83 -0.91
N ALA A 40 -5.39 -0.90 -0.90
CA ALA A 40 -4.47 -0.75 0.22
C ALA A 40 -5.20 -0.41 1.52
N HIS A 41 -6.16 0.52 1.47
CA HIS A 41 -7.02 0.86 2.61
C HIS A 41 -7.84 -0.35 3.09
N TYR A 42 -8.45 -1.09 2.17
CA TYR A 42 -9.21 -2.29 2.50
C TYR A 42 -8.35 -3.36 3.20
N ILE A 43 -7.11 -3.57 2.73
CA ILE A 43 -6.17 -4.50 3.37
C ILE A 43 -5.78 -4.01 4.77
N GLN A 44 -5.50 -2.71 4.92
CA GLN A 44 -5.17 -2.11 6.21
C GLN A 44 -6.30 -2.31 7.23
N ASP A 45 -7.55 -2.03 6.84
CA ASP A 45 -8.72 -2.22 7.68
C ASP A 45 -8.94 -3.70 8.05
N SER A 46 -8.69 -4.61 7.10
CA SER A 46 -8.81 -6.05 7.33
C SER A 46 -7.77 -6.61 8.30
N LEU A 47 -6.63 -5.92 8.44
CA LEU A 47 -5.52 -6.29 9.33
C LEU A 47 -5.51 -5.50 10.65
N LYS A 48 -6.48 -4.59 10.89
CA LYS A 48 -6.51 -3.70 12.06
C LYS A 48 -6.46 -4.42 13.41
N ASP A 49 -7.01 -5.63 13.49
CA ASP A 49 -7.04 -6.45 14.72
C ASP A 49 -5.76 -7.28 14.91
N THR A 50 -4.78 -7.13 14.02
CA THR A 50 -3.46 -7.78 14.12
C THR A 50 -2.42 -6.79 14.64
N LYS A 51 -1.35 -7.29 15.26
CA LYS A 51 -0.22 -6.46 15.73
C LYS A 51 0.86 -6.25 14.66
N VAL A 52 0.56 -6.56 13.40
CA VAL A 52 1.55 -6.48 12.33
C VAL A 52 1.81 -5.02 11.97
N LYS A 53 3.07 -4.66 11.74
CA LYS A 53 3.37 -3.36 11.16
C LYS A 53 2.87 -3.34 9.72
N ILE A 54 2.19 -2.27 9.31
CA ILE A 54 1.77 -2.08 7.92
C ILE A 54 2.50 -0.87 7.39
N SER A 55 3.16 -1.03 6.24
CA SER A 55 3.82 0.05 5.51
C SER A 55 3.43 0.00 4.04
N LYS A 56 3.73 1.07 3.30
CA LYS A 56 3.48 1.16 1.86
C LYS A 56 4.77 1.61 1.18
N LEU A 57 4.98 1.18 -0.06
CA LEU A 57 6.05 1.75 -0.88
C LEU A 57 5.84 3.26 -1.05
N ALA A 58 6.95 4.00 -1.01
CA ALA A 58 6.94 5.45 -1.20
C ALA A 58 6.41 5.81 -2.60
N GLN A 59 5.76 6.97 -2.71
CA GLN A 59 5.18 7.49 -3.95
C GLN A 59 5.56 8.96 -4.10
N GLY A 60 6.04 9.36 -5.27
CA GLY A 60 6.52 10.71 -5.54
C GLY A 60 7.52 10.76 -6.69
N LEU A 61 8.48 11.68 -6.58
CA LEU A 61 9.53 11.94 -7.57
C LEU A 61 10.42 10.69 -7.81
N PRO A 62 10.53 10.18 -9.05
CA PRO A 62 11.47 9.11 -9.36
C PRO A 62 12.93 9.58 -9.27
N VAL A 63 13.83 8.67 -8.90
CA VAL A 63 15.27 8.92 -8.92
C VAL A 63 15.71 9.21 -10.36
N GLY A 64 16.45 10.31 -10.54
CA GLY A 64 16.90 10.77 -11.86
C GLY A 64 15.82 11.46 -12.70
N GLY A 65 14.61 11.64 -12.17
CA GLY A 65 13.58 12.47 -12.80
C GLY A 65 13.84 13.95 -12.56
N GLU A 66 13.50 14.79 -13.54
CA GLU A 66 13.54 16.24 -13.42
C GLU A 66 12.13 16.79 -13.18
N ILE A 67 12.03 17.77 -12.28
CA ILE A 67 10.74 18.33 -11.84
C ILE A 67 9.93 18.90 -13.02
N GLU A 68 10.61 19.46 -14.01
CA GLU A 68 10.01 20.11 -15.18
C GLU A 68 9.21 19.16 -16.08
N PHE A 69 9.43 17.84 -15.97
CA PHE A 69 8.78 16.82 -16.79
C PHE A 69 7.73 15.99 -16.04
N LEU A 70 7.37 16.39 -14.82
CA LEU A 70 6.42 15.65 -13.99
C LEU A 70 5.01 16.24 -14.04
N ASP A 71 4.04 15.36 -13.91
CA ASP A 71 2.65 15.77 -13.73
C ASP A 71 2.40 16.27 -12.29
N ASP A 72 1.36 17.10 -12.16
CA ASP A 72 0.93 17.66 -10.88
C ASP A 72 0.61 16.58 -9.83
N GLY A 73 0.11 15.41 -10.25
CA GLY A 73 -0.21 14.30 -9.37
C GLY A 73 1.03 13.69 -8.73
N THR A 74 2.09 13.50 -9.51
CA THR A 74 3.38 13.02 -9.02
C THR A 74 4.02 14.03 -8.06
N LEU A 75 4.00 15.32 -8.40
CA LEU A 75 4.50 16.38 -7.52
C LEU A 75 3.70 16.47 -6.22
N PHE A 76 2.37 16.43 -6.31
CA PHE A 76 1.49 16.39 -5.15
C PHE A 76 1.80 15.21 -4.23
N SER A 77 1.98 14.02 -4.81
CA SER A 77 2.35 12.81 -4.06
C SER A 77 3.70 12.97 -3.36
N ALA A 78 4.71 13.53 -4.05
CA ALA A 78 6.02 13.80 -3.47
C ALA A 78 5.94 14.76 -2.27
N PHE A 79 5.18 15.86 -2.39
CA PHE A 79 5.00 16.83 -1.29
C PHE A 79 4.22 16.26 -0.11
N LYS A 80 3.17 15.47 -0.39
CA LYS A 80 2.34 14.81 0.62
C LYS A 80 3.15 13.80 1.43
N ASN A 81 4.02 13.04 0.77
CA ASN A 81 4.80 11.96 1.39
C ASN A 81 6.21 12.40 1.79
N ARG A 82 6.52 13.69 1.79
CA ARG A 82 7.85 14.19 2.17
C ARG A 82 8.18 13.78 3.62
N GLY A 83 9.35 13.21 3.82
CA GLY A 83 9.88 12.87 5.13
C GLY A 83 10.94 13.89 5.59
N PRO A 84 11.30 13.90 6.87
CA PRO A 84 12.49 14.61 7.33
C PRO A 84 13.75 14.01 6.67
N VAL A 85 14.73 14.87 6.36
CA VAL A 85 16.00 14.44 5.74
C VAL A 85 16.83 13.57 6.69
N VAL A 86 16.68 13.79 8.00
CA VAL A 86 17.29 12.97 9.05
C VAL A 86 16.16 12.37 9.87
N SER A 87 16.14 11.06 9.96
CA SER A 87 15.26 10.31 10.87
C SER A 87 16.18 9.63 11.87
N ASP A 88 16.06 9.97 13.15
CA ASP A 88 16.75 9.28 14.25
C ASP A 88 16.26 7.82 14.40
#